data_AF-A0A0B0MTW9-F1
#
_entry.id   AF-A0A0B0MTW9-F1
#
_cell.length_a   1.000
_cell.length_b   1.000
_cell.length_c   1.000
_cell.angle_alpha   90.00
_cell.angle_beta   90.00
_cell.angle_gamma   90.00
#
_symmetry.space_group_name_H-M   'P 1'
#
loop_
_entity.id
_entity.type
_entity.pdbx_description
1 polymer ?
#
loop_
_entity_poly.entity_id
_entity_poly.type
_entity_poly.pdbx_seq_one_letter_code
_entity_poly.pdbx_strand_id
1 'polypeptide(L)'
;MFNAVRVSLKIQTKWAFFPILRHTGPYLLAAMSMPQEASNYDEVSMQQSLLFSDSLKDLKNLRTQLYSAAEYFELSYANDDQKQIVIETLKDYAVKAIVNTVDHLGSVTYKVNEFLDEKVDDVSGTELQVSCVEEKVRKCQEYIDLKGISQQSLMINTPMYHKRRGDHAWCKPEQVKISRMQTGS
;
A
#
# COMPACT_ATOMS: atom_id res chain seq x y z
N MET A 1 53.70 7.54 -15.22
CA MET A 1 53.61 6.56 -14.10
C MET A 1 53.04 7.12 -12.79
N PHE A 2 53.36 8.35 -12.36
CA PHE A 2 52.90 8.88 -11.05
C PHE A 2 51.37 9.15 -10.91
N ASN A 3 50.66 9.44 -12.00
CA ASN A 3 49.23 9.79 -11.92
C ASN A 3 48.30 8.56 -11.80
N ALA A 4 48.61 7.46 -12.48
CA ALA A 4 47.81 6.24 -12.44
C ALA A 4 47.87 5.55 -11.05
N VAL A 5 49.05 5.52 -10.43
CA VAL A 5 49.24 4.97 -9.07
C VAL A 5 48.54 5.84 -8.03
N ARG A 6 48.56 7.17 -8.19
CA ARG A 6 47.93 8.12 -7.26
C ARG A 6 46.40 8.09 -7.34
N VAL A 7 45.83 7.84 -8.51
CA VAL A 7 44.37 7.68 -8.70
C VAL A 7 43.92 6.31 -8.19
N SER A 8 44.66 5.23 -8.47
CA SER A 8 44.37 3.90 -7.91
C SER A 8 44.43 3.89 -6.38
N LEU A 9 45.38 4.62 -5.77
CA LEU A 9 45.49 4.72 -4.31
C LEU A 9 44.39 5.60 -3.69
N LYS A 10 43.89 6.63 -4.40
CA LYS A 10 42.72 7.44 -3.97
C LYS A 10 41.41 6.67 -4.07
N ILE A 11 41.27 5.79 -5.05
CA ILE A 11 40.11 4.90 -5.21
C ILE A 11 40.23 3.69 -4.27
N GLN A 12 41.40 3.30 -3.79
CA GLN A 12 41.49 2.28 -2.74
C GLN A 12 41.17 2.84 -1.34
N THR A 13 41.68 4.04 -1.02
CA THR A 13 41.54 4.62 0.33
C THR A 13 40.15 5.14 0.66
N LYS A 14 39.35 5.53 -0.34
CA LYS A 14 37.95 5.99 -0.12
C LYS A 14 36.96 4.85 0.10
N TRP A 15 37.34 3.61 -0.25
CA TRP A 15 36.45 2.43 -0.23
C TRP A 15 36.78 1.47 0.92
N ALA A 16 37.95 1.60 1.55
CA ALA A 16 38.30 0.86 2.76
C ALA A 16 37.61 1.37 4.04
N PHE A 17 36.80 2.44 3.96
CA PHE A 17 36.18 3.10 5.10
C PHE A 17 34.65 2.96 5.20
N PHE A 18 34.02 2.13 4.35
CA PHE A 18 32.61 1.78 4.54
C PHE A 18 32.52 0.55 5.46
N PRO A 19 32.12 0.72 6.74
CA PRO A 19 31.87 -0.42 7.59
C PRO A 19 30.58 -1.07 7.10
N ILE A 20 30.69 -2.32 6.67
CA ILE A 20 29.54 -3.21 6.50
C ILE A 20 28.91 -3.37 7.88
N LEU A 21 27.85 -2.62 8.14
CA LEU A 21 27.08 -2.66 9.38
C LEU A 21 26.35 -4.00 9.45
N ARG A 22 27.02 -4.99 10.04
CA ARG A 22 26.42 -6.26 10.42
C ARG A 22 25.67 -6.04 11.75
N HIS A 23 24.38 -5.73 11.67
CA HIS A 23 23.53 -5.69 12.87
C HIS A 23 23.04 -7.10 13.21
N THR A 24 23.62 -7.69 14.25
CA THR A 24 23.01 -8.76 15.03
C THR A 24 22.04 -8.13 16.03
N GLY A 25 20.74 -8.47 15.96
CA GLY A 25 19.82 -8.31 17.11
C GLY A 25 20.24 -9.24 18.25
N PRO A 26 19.77 -9.05 19.50
CA PRO A 26 18.37 -9.39 19.84
C PRO A 26 17.69 -8.71 21.09
N TYR A 27 16.38 -8.96 21.22
CA TYR A 27 15.49 -8.96 22.41
C TYR A 27 14.79 -7.68 22.93
N LEU A 28 13.47 -7.65 22.64
CA LEU A 28 12.32 -7.42 23.53
C LEU A 28 12.49 -6.60 24.81
N LEU A 29 11.74 -5.49 24.89
CA LEU A 29 10.96 -5.14 26.08
C LEU A 29 9.64 -4.48 25.67
N ALA A 30 8.55 -5.12 26.10
CA ALA A 30 7.19 -4.60 26.03
C ALA A 30 7.02 -3.43 27.03
N ALA A 31 6.41 -2.34 26.57
CA ALA A 31 5.83 -1.33 27.44
C ALA A 31 4.57 -0.74 26.79
N MET A 32 3.44 -1.13 27.36
CA MET A 32 2.08 -0.56 27.33
C MET A 32 1.80 0.60 26.37
N SER A 33 1.00 0.34 25.33
CA SER A 33 0.46 1.35 24.41
C SER A 33 -0.83 1.98 24.94
N MET A 34 -0.81 3.29 25.18
CA MET A 34 -2.00 4.15 25.20
C MET A 34 -2.26 4.67 23.78
N PRO A 35 -3.52 4.92 23.36
CA PRO A 35 -3.80 5.31 21.98
C PRO A 35 -3.44 6.77 21.77
N GLN A 36 -2.26 7.02 21.20
CA GLN A 36 -1.83 8.30 20.66
C GLN A 36 -1.40 8.10 19.20
N GLU A 37 -2.32 7.55 18.40
CA GLU A 37 -2.06 6.99 17.07
C GLU A 37 -2.12 8.05 15.94
N ALA A 38 -2.75 9.21 16.16
CA ALA A 38 -3.03 10.13 15.05
C ALA A 38 -1.88 11.08 14.66
N SER A 39 -0.90 11.32 15.55
CA SER A 39 0.19 12.28 15.26
C SER A 39 1.54 11.63 14.93
N ASN A 40 1.72 10.35 15.24
CA ASN A 40 3.01 9.65 15.02
C ASN A 40 3.03 8.95 13.65
N TYR A 41 1.87 8.45 13.20
CA TYR A 41 1.74 7.72 11.95
C TYR A 41 2.13 8.54 10.71
N ASP A 42 1.70 9.81 10.64
CA ASP A 42 2.04 10.72 9.54
C ASP A 42 3.55 11.00 9.46
N GLU A 43 4.24 11.05 10.62
CA GLU A 43 5.69 11.29 10.71
C GLU A 43 6.50 10.10 10.15
N VAL A 44 6.08 8.86 10.42
CA VAL A 44 6.73 7.64 9.92
C VAL A 44 6.59 7.52 8.39
N SER A 45 5.38 7.72 7.87
CA SER A 45 5.10 7.72 6.44
C SER A 45 5.89 8.82 5.69
N MET A 46 5.97 10.03 6.27
CA MET A 46 6.81 11.10 5.73
C MET A 46 8.29 10.69 5.69
N GLN A 47 8.81 10.07 6.75
CA GLN A 47 10.20 9.64 6.83
C GLN A 47 10.52 8.53 5.81
N GLN A 48 9.64 7.54 5.62
CA GLN A 48 9.81 6.49 4.61
C GLN A 48 9.85 7.07 3.19
N SER A 49 9.00 8.06 2.90
CA SER A 49 8.99 8.73 1.59
C SER A 49 10.32 9.44 1.28
N LEU A 50 10.93 10.07 2.28
CA LEU A 50 12.24 10.72 2.16
C LEU A 50 13.34 9.68 1.91
N LEU A 51 13.37 8.60 2.69
CA LEU A 51 14.36 7.52 2.54
C LEU A 51 14.28 6.83 1.17
N PHE A 52 13.07 6.68 0.64
CA PHE A 52 12.86 6.17 -0.72
C PHE A 52 13.39 7.15 -1.77
N SER A 53 13.06 8.44 -1.64
CA SER A 53 13.56 9.50 -2.54
C SER A 53 15.09 9.58 -2.57
N ASP A 54 15.74 9.48 -1.41
CA ASP A 54 17.20 9.48 -1.30
C ASP A 54 17.82 8.28 -2.04
N SER A 55 17.18 7.12 -1.97
CA SER A 55 17.64 5.92 -2.68
C SER A 55 17.54 6.06 -4.19
N LEU A 56 16.48 6.72 -4.68
CA LEU A 56 16.36 7.07 -6.09
C LEU A 56 17.39 8.11 -6.51
N LYS A 57 17.78 9.02 -5.62
CA LYS A 57 18.87 9.97 -5.87
C LYS A 57 20.20 9.24 -6.03
N ASP A 58 20.49 8.30 -5.15
CA ASP A 58 21.71 7.49 -5.21
C ASP A 58 21.78 6.66 -6.49
N LEU A 59 20.67 6.04 -6.91
CA LEU A 59 20.60 5.30 -8.17
C LEU A 59 20.83 6.21 -9.40
N LYS A 60 20.30 7.45 -9.37
CA LYS A 60 20.57 8.45 -10.43
C LYS A 60 22.05 8.87 -10.45
N ASN A 61 22.67 9.00 -9.29
CA ASN A 61 24.08 9.34 -9.17
C ASN A 61 24.96 8.20 -9.69
N LEU A 62 24.62 6.95 -9.35
CA LEU A 62 25.30 5.76 -9.86
C LEU A 62 25.27 5.74 -11.39
N ARG A 63 24.11 5.95 -12.00
CA ARG A 63 23.98 6.05 -13.47
C ARG A 63 24.96 7.06 -14.06
N THR A 64 25.04 8.25 -13.49
CA THR A 64 25.97 9.30 -13.96
C THR A 64 27.43 8.83 -13.85
N GLN A 65 27.80 8.18 -12.74
CA GLN A 65 29.16 7.64 -12.57
C GLN A 65 29.49 6.57 -13.62
N LEU A 66 28.54 5.69 -13.93
CA LEU A 66 28.72 4.65 -14.94
C LEU A 66 28.93 5.24 -16.34
N TYR A 67 28.18 6.29 -16.71
CA TYR A 67 28.40 6.99 -17.97
C TYR A 67 29.78 7.66 -18.04
N SER A 68 30.18 8.37 -16.99
CA SER A 68 31.51 8.99 -16.95
C SER A 68 32.64 7.97 -17.01
N ALA A 69 32.48 6.80 -16.37
CA ALA A 69 33.45 5.72 -16.46
C ALA A 69 33.51 5.12 -17.87
N ALA A 70 32.35 4.92 -18.51
CA ALA A 70 32.28 4.42 -19.88
C ALA A 70 32.99 5.36 -20.87
N GLU A 71 32.71 6.67 -20.78
CA GLU A 71 33.39 7.70 -21.58
C GLU A 71 34.90 7.69 -21.34
N TYR A 72 35.34 7.56 -20.08
CA TYR A 72 36.75 7.45 -19.74
C TYR A 72 37.41 6.23 -20.39
N PHE A 73 36.78 5.05 -20.30
CA PHE A 73 37.33 3.83 -20.90
C PHE A 73 37.35 3.90 -22.42
N GLU A 74 36.38 4.54 -23.05
CA GLU A 74 36.37 4.79 -24.50
C GLU A 74 37.57 5.65 -24.92
N LEU A 75 37.76 6.80 -24.27
CA LEU A 75 38.88 7.70 -24.55
C LEU A 75 40.24 7.06 -24.26
N SER A 76 40.35 6.31 -23.16
CA SER A 76 41.57 5.59 -22.79
C SER A 76 41.88 4.49 -23.81
N TYR A 77 40.86 3.73 -24.25
CA TYR A 77 41.05 2.69 -25.25
C TYR A 77 41.38 3.26 -26.63
N ALA A 78 40.94 4.46 -26.99
CA ALA A 78 41.31 5.10 -28.25
C ALA A 78 42.77 5.60 -28.24
N ASN A 79 43.19 6.27 -27.15
CA ASN A 79 44.41 7.08 -27.13
C ASN A 79 45.63 6.42 -26.45
N ASP A 80 45.46 5.37 -25.65
CA ASP A 80 46.56 4.72 -24.91
C ASP A 80 47.18 3.55 -25.70
N ASP A 81 48.50 3.41 -25.70
CA ASP A 81 49.19 2.28 -26.36
C ASP A 81 49.05 0.97 -25.56
N GLN A 82 48.77 1.04 -24.25
CA GLN A 82 48.63 -0.10 -23.35
C GLN A 82 47.22 -0.72 -23.38
N LYS A 83 46.71 -1.06 -24.56
CA LYS A 83 45.32 -1.54 -24.78
C LYS A 83 44.92 -2.71 -23.87
N GLN A 84 45.82 -3.67 -23.64
CA GLN A 84 45.52 -4.85 -22.82
C GLN A 84 45.23 -4.49 -21.36
N ILE A 85 45.97 -3.53 -20.80
CA ILE A 85 45.75 -3.05 -19.43
C ILE A 85 44.40 -2.35 -19.31
N VAL A 86 44.03 -1.56 -20.33
CA VAL A 86 42.71 -0.89 -20.39
C VAL A 86 41.59 -1.93 -20.44
N ILE A 87 41.72 -2.98 -21.27
CA ILE A 87 40.72 -4.06 -21.38
C ILE A 87 40.56 -4.82 -20.06
N GLU A 88 41.65 -5.19 -19.40
CA GLU A 88 41.60 -5.92 -18.13
C GLU A 88 40.92 -5.08 -17.03
N THR A 89 41.27 -3.79 -16.96
CA THR A 89 40.67 -2.85 -16.00
C THR A 89 39.18 -2.63 -16.29
N LEU A 90 38.79 -2.52 -17.56
CA LEU A 90 37.40 -2.39 -17.98
C LEU A 90 36.58 -3.63 -17.60
N LYS A 91 37.12 -4.84 -17.75
CA LYS A 91 36.44 -6.08 -17.36
C LYS A 91 36.17 -6.12 -15.85
N ASP A 92 37.17 -5.81 -15.03
CA ASP A 92 37.01 -5.75 -13.56
C ASP A 92 35.98 -4.68 -13.17
N TYR A 93 36.04 -3.51 -13.82
CA TYR A 93 35.07 -2.44 -13.59
C TYR A 93 33.65 -2.86 -14.00
N ALA A 94 33.46 -3.52 -15.14
CA ALA A 94 32.16 -3.95 -15.62
C ALA A 94 31.48 -4.92 -14.65
N VAL A 95 32.25 -5.88 -14.10
CA VAL A 95 31.74 -6.81 -13.07
C VAL A 95 31.28 -6.04 -11.84
N LYS A 96 32.10 -5.10 -11.34
CA LYS A 96 31.76 -4.28 -10.16
C LYS A 96 30.58 -3.36 -10.42
N ALA A 97 30.48 -2.77 -11.60
CA ALA A 97 29.38 -1.91 -12.02
C ALA A 97 28.04 -2.66 -12.00
N ILE A 98 28.03 -3.91 -12.47
CA ILE A 98 26.84 -4.77 -12.44
C ILE A 98 26.46 -5.08 -11.00
N VAL A 99 27.40 -5.55 -10.17
CA VAL A 99 27.15 -5.87 -8.76
C VAL A 99 26.61 -4.65 -8.01
N ASN A 100 27.26 -3.49 -8.14
CA ASN A 100 26.80 -2.25 -7.50
C ASN A 100 25.39 -1.85 -7.96
N THR A 101 25.10 -1.98 -9.26
CA THR A 101 23.76 -1.64 -9.78
C THR A 101 22.69 -2.58 -9.21
N VAL A 102 22.97 -3.88 -9.16
CA VAL A 102 22.07 -4.88 -8.57
C VAL A 102 21.85 -4.61 -7.08
N ASP A 103 22.91 -4.30 -6.32
CA ASP A 103 22.82 -3.97 -4.90
C ASP A 103 21.97 -2.71 -4.65
N HIS A 104 22.19 -1.65 -5.43
CA HIS A 104 21.39 -0.42 -5.34
C HIS A 104 19.91 -0.67 -5.71
N LEU A 105 19.63 -1.46 -6.75
CA LEU A 105 18.27 -1.84 -7.12
C LEU A 105 17.60 -2.71 -6.05
N GLY A 106 18.35 -3.63 -5.42
CA GLY A 106 17.86 -4.43 -4.30
C GLY A 106 17.44 -3.55 -3.12
N SER A 107 18.25 -2.57 -2.75
CA SER A 107 17.94 -1.61 -1.68
C SER A 107 16.71 -0.75 -2.01
N VAL A 108 16.61 -0.24 -3.24
CA VAL A 108 15.43 0.52 -3.70
C VAL A 108 14.17 -0.34 -3.63
N THR A 109 14.25 -1.60 -4.10
CA THR A 109 13.11 -2.53 -4.08
C THR A 109 12.66 -2.84 -2.65
N TYR A 110 13.61 -3.06 -1.73
CA TYR A 110 13.30 -3.27 -0.33
C TYR A 110 12.54 -2.09 0.29
N LYS A 111 13.01 -0.85 0.04
CA LYS A 111 12.35 0.37 0.55
C LYS A 111 10.97 0.61 -0.06
N VAL A 112 10.78 0.26 -1.34
CA VAL A 112 9.45 0.31 -1.98
C VAL A 112 8.50 -0.69 -1.32
N ASN A 113 8.97 -1.89 -1.03
CA ASN A 113 8.14 -2.90 -0.39
C ASN A 113 7.72 -2.45 1.02
N GLU A 114 8.65 -1.91 1.80
CA GLU A 114 8.35 -1.38 3.14
C GLU A 114 7.30 -0.26 3.10
N PHE A 115 7.44 0.68 2.17
CA PHE A 115 6.46 1.76 1.97
C PHE A 115 5.10 1.23 1.50
N LEU A 116 5.09 0.17 0.68
CA LEU A 116 3.84 -0.40 0.16
C LEU A 116 3.10 -1.23 1.21
N ASP A 117 3.81 -2.02 2.02
CA ASP A 117 3.23 -2.80 3.11
C ASP A 117 2.44 -1.89 4.07
N GLU A 118 3.01 -0.74 4.45
CA GLU A 118 2.34 0.26 5.28
C GLU A 118 1.01 0.74 4.66
N LYS A 119 1.01 1.03 3.35
CA LYS A 119 -0.20 1.51 2.66
C LYS A 119 -1.23 0.42 2.40
N VAL A 120 -0.81 -0.84 2.26
CA VAL A 120 -1.74 -1.97 2.18
C VAL A 120 -2.48 -2.14 3.50
N ASP A 121 -1.78 -2.03 4.62
CA ASP A 121 -2.39 -2.10 5.95
C ASP A 121 -3.40 -0.96 6.16
N ASP A 122 -3.07 0.28 5.77
CA ASP A 122 -3.99 1.42 5.79
C ASP A 122 -5.28 1.16 5.00
N VAL A 123 -5.13 0.69 3.76
CA VAL A 123 -6.27 0.41 2.88
C VAL A 123 -7.15 -0.67 3.49
N SER A 124 -6.55 -1.73 4.05
CA SER A 124 -7.31 -2.79 4.72
C SER A 124 -8.10 -2.27 5.94
N GLY A 125 -7.48 -1.38 6.74
CA GLY A 125 -8.12 -0.76 7.90
C GLY A 125 -9.31 0.12 7.49
N THR A 126 -9.15 0.92 6.44
CA THR A 126 -10.23 1.76 5.92
C THR A 126 -11.35 0.95 5.27
N GLU A 127 -11.04 -0.10 4.54
CA GLU A 127 -12.02 -1.03 3.96
C GLU A 127 -12.89 -1.69 5.04
N LEU A 128 -12.29 -2.08 6.17
CA LEU A 128 -13.02 -2.64 7.31
C LEU A 128 -13.96 -1.60 7.95
N GLN A 129 -13.52 -0.35 8.07
CA GLN A 129 -14.38 0.74 8.57
C GLN A 129 -15.57 1.00 7.63
N VAL A 130 -15.32 1.05 6.32
CA VAL A 130 -16.37 1.21 5.31
C VAL A 130 -17.36 0.05 5.38
N SER A 131 -16.88 -1.19 5.40
CA SER A 131 -17.72 -2.39 5.50
C SER A 131 -18.62 -2.37 6.75
N CYS A 132 -18.09 -1.92 7.89
CA CYS A 132 -18.85 -1.77 9.13
C CYS A 132 -19.97 -0.72 8.98
N VAL A 133 -19.69 0.41 8.33
CA VAL A 133 -20.69 1.45 8.06
C VAL A 133 -21.77 0.93 7.12
N GLU A 134 -21.40 0.25 6.05
CA GLU A 134 -22.33 -0.36 5.09
C GLU A 134 -23.27 -1.36 5.78
N GLU A 135 -22.74 -2.23 6.63
CA GLU A 135 -23.56 -3.19 7.38
C GLU A 135 -24.58 -2.47 8.29
N LYS A 136 -24.15 -1.40 8.98
CA LYS A 136 -25.05 -0.61 9.83
C LYS A 136 -26.14 0.07 9.01
N VAL A 137 -25.79 0.64 7.86
CA VAL A 137 -26.76 1.28 6.95
C VAL A 137 -27.78 0.25 6.46
N ARG A 138 -27.33 -0.94 6.03
CA ARG A 138 -28.20 -2.04 5.62
C ARG A 138 -29.18 -2.45 6.73
N LYS A 139 -28.69 -2.69 7.95
CA LYS A 139 -29.56 -3.04 9.10
C LYS A 139 -30.56 -1.94 9.43
N CYS A 140 -30.16 -0.66 9.36
CA CYS A 140 -31.07 0.46 9.55
C CYS A 140 -32.17 0.47 8.49
N GLN A 141 -31.84 0.20 7.23
CA GLN A 141 -32.82 0.11 6.15
C GLN A 141 -33.82 -1.04 6.38
N GLU A 142 -33.32 -2.25 6.68
CA GLU A 142 -34.16 -3.41 7.02
C GLU A 142 -35.11 -3.11 8.18
N TYR A 143 -34.64 -2.40 9.21
CA TYR A 143 -35.47 -1.97 10.33
C TYR A 143 -36.55 -0.95 9.93
N ILE A 144 -36.22 0.03 9.09
CA ILE A 144 -37.18 1.01 8.57
C ILE A 144 -38.26 0.29 7.76
N ASP A 145 -37.86 -0.65 6.89
CA ASP A 145 -38.77 -1.41 6.03
C ASP A 145 -39.74 -2.27 6.88
N LEU A 146 -39.21 -2.99 7.88
CA LEU A 146 -40.03 -3.78 8.80
C LEU A 146 -41.05 -2.92 9.57
N LYS A 147 -40.62 -1.75 10.03
CA LYS A 147 -41.50 -0.82 10.75
C LYS A 147 -42.57 -0.25 9.82
N GLY A 148 -42.22 0.08 8.57
CA GLY A 148 -43.16 0.50 7.54
C GLY A 148 -44.25 -0.55 7.26
N ILE A 149 -43.84 -1.81 7.07
CA ILE A 149 -44.75 -2.95 6.88
C ILE A 149 -45.70 -3.10 8.09
N SER A 150 -45.17 -2.98 9.31
CA SER A 150 -45.97 -3.11 10.54
C SER A 150 -47.05 -2.01 10.64
N GLN A 151 -46.72 -0.77 10.28
CA GLN A 151 -47.65 0.36 10.30
C GLN A 151 -48.76 0.22 9.26
N GLN A 152 -48.42 -0.21 8.03
CA GLN A 152 -49.42 -0.48 6.99
C GLN A 152 -50.39 -1.59 7.42
N SER A 153 -49.89 -2.68 8.02
CA SER A 153 -50.72 -3.76 8.53
C SER A 153 -51.67 -3.30 9.65
N LEU A 154 -51.20 -2.44 10.57
CA LEU A 154 -52.03 -1.84 11.61
C LEU A 154 -53.16 -0.96 11.06
N MET A 155 -52.91 -0.19 10.01
CA MET A 155 -53.94 0.65 9.37
C MET A 155 -55.02 -0.17 8.65
N ILE A 156 -54.68 -1.36 8.14
CA ILE A 156 -55.62 -2.21 7.39
C ILE A 156 -56.57 -3.00 8.32
N ASN A 157 -56.21 -3.20 9.59
CA ASN A 157 -56.91 -4.15 10.48
C ASN A 157 -57.92 -3.54 11.47
N THR A 158 -58.36 -2.28 11.30
CA THR A 158 -59.44 -1.76 12.17
C THR A 158 -60.61 -1.18 11.39
N PRO A 159 -61.49 -2.01 10.81
CA PRO A 159 -62.85 -1.58 10.59
C PRO A 159 -63.53 -1.49 11.96
N MET A 160 -63.55 -0.28 12.52
CA MET A 160 -64.35 0.06 13.69
C MET A 160 -65.85 -0.11 13.37
N TYR A 161 -66.35 -1.34 13.47
CA TYR A 161 -67.79 -1.59 13.47
C TYR A 161 -68.34 -1.18 14.84
N HIS A 162 -68.74 0.08 14.96
CA HIS A 162 -69.63 0.51 16.04
C HIS A 162 -70.99 -0.15 15.83
N LYS A 163 -71.20 -1.29 16.48
CA LYS A 163 -72.49 -1.97 16.54
C LYS A 163 -73.47 -1.14 17.35
N ARG A 164 -74.27 -0.28 16.70
CA ARG A 164 -75.59 0.06 17.25
C ARG A 164 -76.48 -1.16 17.09
N ARG A 165 -76.84 -1.75 18.24
CA ARG A 165 -77.79 -2.86 18.34
C ARG A 165 -79.18 -2.29 18.00
N GLY A 166 -79.76 -2.74 16.90
CA GLY A 166 -81.10 -2.31 16.44
C GLY A 166 -81.43 -2.82 15.04
N ASP A 167 -81.71 -4.11 14.97
CA ASP A 167 -82.70 -4.82 14.15
C ASP A 167 -82.79 -4.64 12.61
N HIS A 168 -82.88 -5.80 11.96
CA HIS A 168 -83.34 -6.11 10.60
C HIS A 168 -82.43 -5.81 9.40
N ALA A 169 -81.66 -6.82 9.00
CA ALA A 169 -81.77 -7.50 7.69
C ALA A 169 -80.50 -8.32 7.42
N TRP A 170 -80.66 -9.63 7.23
CA TRP A 170 -79.63 -10.49 6.70
C TRP A 170 -79.32 -10.09 5.26
N CYS A 171 -78.22 -9.38 5.03
CA CYS A 171 -77.64 -9.25 3.69
C CYS A 171 -76.54 -10.31 3.56
N LYS A 172 -76.64 -11.17 2.53
CA LYS A 172 -75.70 -12.27 2.26
C LYS A 172 -74.26 -11.75 2.11
N PRO A 173 -73.24 -12.50 2.55
CA PRO A 173 -71.86 -12.15 2.24
C PRO A 173 -71.57 -12.44 0.76
N GLU A 174 -71.29 -11.37 0.00
CA GLU A 174 -70.69 -11.48 -1.31
C GLU A 174 -69.22 -11.86 -1.14
N GLN A 175 -68.81 -12.94 -1.81
CA GLN A 175 -67.49 -13.54 -1.74
C GLN A 175 -66.43 -12.54 -2.25
N VAL A 176 -65.69 -11.91 -1.34
CA VAL A 176 -64.49 -11.15 -1.71
C VAL A 176 -63.44 -12.15 -2.16
N LYS A 177 -63.27 -12.23 -3.48
CA LYS A 177 -62.25 -13.03 -4.14
C LYS A 177 -60.88 -12.39 -3.87
N ILE A 178 -60.17 -12.90 -2.87
CA ILE A 178 -58.77 -12.53 -2.63
C ILE A 178 -57.94 -13.18 -3.75
N SER A 179 -57.64 -12.41 -4.80
CA SER A 179 -56.62 -12.77 -5.77
C SER A 179 -55.25 -12.70 -5.08
N ARG A 180 -54.78 -13.86 -4.61
CA ARG A 180 -53.38 -14.11 -4.27
C ARG A 180 -52.58 -13.92 -5.55
N MET A 181 -51.91 -12.79 -5.74
CA MET A 181 -50.82 -12.72 -6.70
C MET A 181 -49.65 -13.52 -6.11
N GLN A 182 -49.36 -14.62 -6.79
CA GLN A 182 -48.25 -15.51 -6.52
C GLN A 182 -46.92 -14.79 -6.78
N THR A 183 -45.95 -15.12 -5.94
CA THR A 183 -44.53 -14.86 -6.11
C THR A 183 -43.96 -15.57 -7.34
N GLY A 184 -43.16 -14.85 -8.12
CA GLY A 184 -42.23 -15.35 -9.15
C GLY A 184 -41.63 -14.11 -9.85
N SER A 185 -40.33 -13.91 -10.00
CA SER A 185 -39.16 -14.78 -9.92
C SER A 185 -37.98 -14.02 -9.31
#